data_AF-A0A352SVM6-F1
#
_entry.id   AF-A0A352SVM6-F1
#
_cell.length_a   1.000
_cell.length_b   1.000
_cell.length_c   1.000
_cell.angle_alpha   90.00
_cell.angle_beta   90.00
_cell.angle_gamma   90.00
#
_symmetry.space_group_name_H-M   'P 1'
#
loop_
_entity.id
_entity.type
_entity.pdbx_description
1 polymer ?
#
loop_
_entity_poly.entity_id
_entity_poly.type
_entity_poly.pdbx_seq_one_letter_code
_entity_poly.pdbx_strand_id
1 'polypeptide(L)'
;MRINKNMYIIVMLLIVAISLTALFGINAGPINIRGMKEIRFGIDIRGGVEAIFEPAELDRVPTESELEYARIIMETRMDAQNILDREITVDKNSGR
;
A
#
# COMPACT_ATOMS: atom_id res chain seq x y z
N MET A 1 -25.43 -12.90 -33.49
CA MET A 1 -26.18 -12.33 -32.33
C MET A 1 -26.30 -10.82 -32.56
N ARG A 2 -27.49 -10.29 -32.87
CA ARG A 2 -27.68 -8.83 -33.00
C ARG A 2 -27.86 -8.26 -31.60
N ILE A 3 -26.93 -7.41 -31.18
CA ILE A 3 -27.00 -6.76 -29.88
C ILE A 3 -28.06 -5.64 -29.95
N ASN A 4 -28.98 -5.64 -28.99
CA ASN A 4 -30.01 -4.60 -28.90
C ASN A 4 -29.38 -3.24 -28.58
N LYS A 5 -29.77 -2.18 -29.31
CA LYS A 5 -29.29 -0.80 -29.09
C LYS A 5 -29.46 -0.35 -27.63
N ASN A 6 -30.57 -0.75 -27.00
CA ASN A 6 -30.87 -0.43 -25.60
C ASN A 6 -29.88 -1.10 -24.64
N MET A 7 -29.35 -2.28 -24.98
CA MET A 7 -28.35 -2.96 -24.17
C MET A 7 -27.05 -2.16 -24.08
N TYR A 8 -26.59 -1.56 -25.19
CA TYR A 8 -25.41 -0.69 -25.19
C TYR A 8 -25.60 0.53 -24.30
N ILE A 9 -26.78 1.16 -24.35
CA ILE A 9 -27.09 2.34 -23.54
C ILE A 9 -27.07 1.98 -22.04
N ILE A 10 -27.66 0.84 -21.67
CA ILE A 10 -27.66 0.37 -20.28
C ILE A 10 -26.23 0.08 -19.79
N VAL A 11 -25.41 -0.61 -20.59
CA VAL A 11 -24.02 -0.89 -20.23
C VAL A 11 -23.22 0.40 -20.10
N MET A 12 -23.40 1.36 -21.01
CA MET A 12 -22.76 2.67 -20.94
C MET A 12 -23.13 3.41 -19.66
N LEU A 13 -24.42 3.44 -19.30
CA LEU A 13 -24.89 4.07 -18.06
C LEU A 13 -24.30 3.40 -16.82
N LEU A 14 -24.18 2.07 -16.82
CA LEU A 14 -23.53 1.34 -15.72
C LEU A 14 -22.05 1.70 -15.59
N ILE A 15 -21.31 1.76 -16.70
CA ILE A 15 -19.90 2.17 -16.68
C ILE A 15 -19.74 3.59 -16.16
N VAL A 16 -20.59 4.52 -16.60
CA VAL A 16 -20.59 5.90 -16.12
C VAL A 16 -20.91 5.96 -14.64
N ALA A 17 -21.91 5.22 -14.17
CA ALA A 17 -22.28 5.17 -12.76
C ALA A 17 -21.11 4.67 -11.89
N ILE A 18 -20.46 3.57 -12.27
CA ILE A 18 -19.29 3.02 -11.56
C ILE A 18 -18.11 3.99 -11.59
N SER A 19 -17.89 4.67 -12.71
CA SER A 19 -16.81 5.64 -12.84
C SER A 19 -17.02 6.84 -11.92
N LEU A 20 -18.26 7.33 -11.81
CA LEU A 20 -18.61 8.42 -10.90
C LEU A 20 -18.45 8.01 -9.43
N THR A 21 -18.84 6.79 -9.06
CA THR A 21 -18.65 6.30 -7.70
C THR A 21 -17.17 6.12 -7.35
N ALA A 22 -16.33 5.68 -8.30
CA ALA A 22 -14.88 5.61 -8.09
C ALA A 22 -14.24 7.00 -7.91
N LEU A 23 -14.68 8.01 -8.68
CA LEU A 23 -14.13 9.36 -8.60
C LEU A 23 -14.53 10.10 -7.32
N PHE A 24 -15.82 10.08 -6.98
CA PHE A 24 -16.37 10.88 -5.88
C PHE A 24 -16.52 10.10 -4.57
N GLY A 25 -16.56 8.77 -4.63
CA GLY A 25 -16.99 7.95 -3.50
C GLY A 25 -18.50 8.02 -3.28
N ILE A 26 -18.99 7.26 -2.31
CA ILE A 26 -20.37 7.31 -1.82
C ILE A 26 -20.32 7.45 -0.31
N ASN A 27 -21.02 8.45 0.24
CA ASN A 27 -21.19 8.60 1.68
C ASN A 27 -22.69 8.63 1.99
N ALA A 28 -23.22 7.46 2.34
CA ALA A 28 -24.63 7.25 2.65
C ALA A 28 -24.75 6.57 4.01
N GLY A 29 -24.33 7.26 5.08
CA GLY A 29 -24.42 6.80 6.46
C GLY A 29 -23.58 5.55 6.72
N PRO A 30 -24.18 4.35 6.88
CA PRO A 30 -23.43 3.10 7.08
C PRO A 30 -22.59 2.67 5.87
N ILE A 31 -22.89 3.18 4.67
CA ILE A 31 -22.12 2.87 3.46
C ILE A 31 -21.18 4.04 3.17
N ASN A 32 -19.89 3.81 3.39
CA ASN A 32 -18.83 4.75 3.06
C ASN A 32 -17.85 4.09 2.08
N ILE A 33 -17.96 4.49 0.81
CA ILE A 33 -17.05 4.10 -0.26
C ILE A 33 -16.13 5.29 -0.51
N ARG A 34 -14.83 5.08 -0.27
CA ARG A 34 -13.80 6.09 -0.49
C ARG A 34 -13.66 6.39 -1.99
N GLY A 35 -13.64 7.68 -2.33
CA GLY A 35 -13.41 8.14 -3.70
C GLY A 35 -11.93 8.31 -4.03
N MET A 36 -11.63 8.69 -5.27
CA MET A 36 -10.27 8.90 -5.78
C MET A 36 -9.42 9.83 -4.92
N LYS A 37 -10.02 10.86 -4.30
CA LYS A 37 -9.30 11.83 -3.46
C LYS A 37 -8.75 11.21 -2.17
N GLU A 38 -9.28 10.08 -1.75
CA GLU A 38 -8.87 9.37 -0.53
C GLU A 38 -7.90 8.22 -0.81
N ILE A 39 -7.42 8.11 -2.06
CA ILE A 39 -6.39 7.15 -2.43
C ILE A 39 -5.11 7.46 -1.64
N ARG A 40 -4.56 6.42 -1.01
CA ARG A 40 -3.25 6.50 -0.37
C ARG A 40 -2.18 6.38 -1.45
N PHE A 41 -1.55 7.50 -1.80
CA PHE A 41 -0.38 7.48 -2.67
C PHE A 41 0.87 7.00 -1.93
N GLY A 42 1.84 6.49 -2.68
CA GLY A 42 3.14 6.06 -2.17
C GLY A 42 4.02 7.21 -1.67
N ILE A 43 5.20 6.84 -1.17
CA ILE A 43 6.19 7.73 -0.54
C ILE A 43 6.59 8.88 -1.47
N ASP A 44 6.72 8.63 -2.78
CA ASP A 44 7.11 9.66 -3.76
C ASP A 44 6.13 10.85 -3.81
N ILE A 45 4.83 10.61 -3.58
CA ILE A 45 3.79 11.64 -3.69
C ILE A 45 3.42 12.25 -2.32
N ARG A 46 3.33 11.43 -1.28
CA ARG A 46 2.94 11.90 0.07
C ARG A 46 4.12 12.31 0.95
N GLY A 47 5.34 12.08 0.46
CA GLY A 47 6.52 12.06 1.30
C GLY A 47 6.55 10.83 2.19
N GLY A 48 7.70 10.57 2.78
CA GLY A 48 7.93 9.45 3.67
C GLY A 48 9.41 9.40 4.06
N VAL A 49 9.79 8.31 4.73
CA VAL A 49 11.16 8.07 5.15
C VAL A 49 11.60 6.75 4.55
N GLU A 50 12.66 6.79 3.78
CA GLU A 50 13.43 5.64 3.36
C GLU A 50 14.75 5.68 4.13
N ALA A 51 15.07 4.59 4.83
CA ALA A 51 16.25 4.49 5.66
C ALA A 51 16.90 3.12 5.44
N ILE A 52 18.23 3.13 5.31
CA ILE A 52 19.05 1.92 5.24
C ILE A 52 19.82 1.85 6.55
N PHE A 53 19.71 0.72 7.24
CA PHE A 53 20.40 0.48 8.50
C PHE A 53 21.52 -0.53 8.28
N GLU A 54 22.65 -0.31 8.92
CA GLU A 54 23.75 -1.27 8.93
C GLU A 54 24.13 -1.62 10.39
N PRO A 55 24.67 -2.82 10.63
CA PRO A 55 25.08 -3.23 11.96
C PRO A 55 26.22 -2.34 12.45
N ALA A 56 26.04 -1.73 13.62
CA ALA A 56 27.11 -1.01 14.29
C ALA A 56 28.11 -2.01 14.92
N GLU A 57 29.40 -1.74 14.78
CA GLU A 57 30.47 -2.42 15.53
C GLU A 57 30.55 -3.95 15.30
N LEU A 58 30.19 -4.41 14.10
CA LEU A 58 30.29 -5.81 13.71
C LEU A 58 31.43 -6.02 12.70
N ASP A 59 32.53 -6.63 13.14
CA ASP A 59 33.69 -6.96 12.28
C ASP A 59 33.42 -8.14 11.30
N ARG A 60 32.16 -8.55 11.14
CA ARG A 60 31.73 -9.64 10.26
C ARG A 60 30.42 -9.32 9.57
N VAL A 61 30.13 -10.05 8.50
CA VAL A 61 28.78 -10.05 7.90
C VAL A 61 27.79 -10.63 8.92
N PRO A 62 26.64 -9.98 9.16
CA PRO A 62 25.58 -10.53 9.98
C PRO A 62 25.10 -11.88 9.47
N THR A 63 24.71 -12.76 10.37
CA THR A 63 24.00 -13.98 9.98
C THR A 63 22.59 -13.64 9.49
N GLU A 64 22.03 -14.48 8.62
CA GLU A 64 20.65 -14.30 8.14
C GLU A 64 19.65 -14.22 9.30
N SER A 65 19.86 -15.02 10.36
CA SER A 65 19.02 -14.98 11.57
C SER A 65 19.08 -13.64 12.29
N GLU A 66 20.26 -13.03 12.42
CA GLU A 66 20.41 -11.74 13.10
C GLU A 66 19.68 -10.61 12.36
N LEU A 67 19.77 -10.60 11.02
CA LEU A 67 19.04 -9.65 10.19
C LEU A 67 17.53 -9.87 10.26
N GLU A 68 17.10 -11.13 10.28
CA GLU A 68 15.69 -11.48 10.41
C GLU A 68 15.12 -11.06 11.77
N TYR A 69 15.87 -11.26 12.86
CA TYR A 69 15.49 -10.76 14.18
C TYR A 69 15.39 -9.23 14.20
N ALA A 70 16.34 -8.53 13.58
CA ALA A 70 16.30 -7.07 13.46
C ALA A 70 15.05 -6.61 12.68
N ARG A 71 14.73 -7.26 11.56
CA ARG A 71 13.51 -7.02 10.77
C ARG A 71 12.25 -7.16 11.63
N ILE A 72 12.11 -8.27 12.35
CA ILE A 72 10.94 -8.55 13.20
C ILE A 72 10.79 -7.49 14.31
N ILE A 73 11.90 -7.08 14.94
CA ILE A 73 11.88 -6.05 15.98
C ILE A 73 11.45 -4.70 15.38
N MET A 74 11.97 -4.33 14.22
CA MET A 74 11.59 -3.09 13.53
C MET A 74 10.11 -3.11 13.14
N GLU A 75 9.60 -4.24 12.63
CA GLU A 75 8.18 -4.42 12.33
C GLU A 75 7.32 -4.24 13.57
N THR A 76 7.66 -4.93 14.66
CA THR A 76 6.91 -4.84 15.93
C THR A 76 6.85 -3.41 16.46
N ARG A 77 7.94 -2.65 16.35
CA ARG A 77 7.98 -1.24 16.77
C ARG A 77 7.11 -0.35 15.89
N MET A 78 7.13 -0.57 14.59
CA MET A 78 6.30 0.20 13.66
C MET A 78 4.81 -0.14 13.81
N ASP A 79 4.47 -1.40 14.12
CA ASP A 79 3.09 -1.79 14.49
C ASP A 79 2.62 -1.05 15.72
N ALA A 80 3.46 -0.96 16.76
CA ALA A 80 3.15 -0.23 17.97
C ALA A 80 2.93 1.28 17.72
N GLN A 81 3.50 1.82 16.65
CA GLN A 81 3.29 3.21 16.20
C GLN A 81 2.15 3.38 15.18
N ASN A 82 1.39 2.32 14.91
CA ASN A 82 0.32 2.29 13.88
C ASN A 82 0.82 2.60 12.45
N ILE A 83 2.08 2.28 12.15
CA ILE A 83 2.67 2.41 10.82
C ILE A 83 2.52 1.06 10.10
N LEU A 84 1.35 0.83 9.50
CA LEU A 84 0.97 -0.49 8.95
C LEU A 84 1.43 -0.71 7.50
N ASP A 85 1.54 0.34 6.70
CA ASP A 85 1.96 0.28 5.30
C ASP A 85 3.46 0.53 5.21
N ARG A 86 4.25 -0.40 5.74
CA ARG A 86 5.72 -0.37 5.72
C ARG A 86 6.25 -1.53 4.89
N GLU A 87 7.42 -1.33 4.32
CA GLU A 87 8.19 -2.38 3.68
C GLU A 87 9.57 -2.40 4.35
N ILE A 88 9.94 -3.56 4.92
CA ILE A 88 11.25 -3.76 5.53
C ILE A 88 11.86 -4.97 4.84
N THR A 89 12.89 -4.73 4.05
CA THR A 89 13.64 -5.75 3.31
C THR A 89 15.00 -5.95 3.95
N VAL A 90 15.53 -7.18 3.84
CA VAL A 90 16.86 -7.54 4.30
C VAL A 90 17.68 -7.99 3.10
N ASP A 91 18.82 -7.35 2.86
CA ASP A 91 19.84 -7.80 1.91
C ASP A 91 20.84 -8.73 2.60
N LYS A 92 20.62 -10.03 2.39
CA LYS A 92 21.45 -11.11 2.91
C LYS A 92 22.87 -11.14 2.33
N ASN A 93 23.10 -10.51 1.18
CA ASN A 93 24.41 -10.52 0.52
C ASN A 93 25.32 -9.42 1.05
N SER A 94 24.77 -8.24 1.34
CA SER A 94 25.54 -7.08 1.84
C SER A 94 25.43 -6.89 3.36
N GLY A 95 24.47 -7.55 4.02
CA GLY A 95 24.24 -7.42 5.46
C GLY A 95 23.53 -6.12 5.85
N ARG A 96 22.73 -5.56 4.93
CA ARG A 96 22.01 -4.29 5.07
C ARG A 96 20.51 -4.47 4.93
#